data_AF-A0A962G690-F1
#
_entry.id   AF-A0A962G690-F1
#
_cell.length_a   1.000
_cell.length_b   1.000
_cell.length_c   1.000
_cell.angle_alpha   90.00
_cell.angle_beta   90.00
_cell.angle_gamma   90.00
#
_symmetry.space_group_name_H-M   'P 1'
#
loop_
_entity.id
_entity.type
_entity.pdbx_description
1 polymer ?
#
loop_
_entity_poly.entity_id
_entity_poly.type
_entity_poly.pdbx_seq_one_letter_code
_entity_poly.pdbx_strand_id
1 'polypeptide(L)' 'MSDAASNVARATAEAVARDCYGRLLAFLAAGFRDVAAAEDALADAFAKALEEWPGRGVPDNPQAWLLTVARRKL' A
#
# COMPACT_ATOMS: atom_id res chain seq x y z
N MET A 1 0.09 -18.12 -15.86
CA MET A 1 -1.00 -17.25 -15.31
C MET A 1 -0.58 -16.63 -13.98
N SER A 2 0.04 -17.40 -13.05
CA SER A 2 0.62 -16.89 -11.79
C SER A 2 1.60 -15.71 -11.99
N ASP A 3 2.57 -15.83 -12.90
CA ASP A 3 3.57 -14.76 -13.13
C ASP A 3 2.98 -13.46 -13.67
N ALA A 4 1.93 -13.55 -14.48
CA ALA A 4 1.25 -12.37 -15.03
C ALA A 4 0.52 -11.61 -13.92
N ALA A 5 -0.18 -12.31 -13.03
CA ALA A 5 -0.86 -11.70 -11.89
C ALA A 5 0.13 -11.05 -10.91
N SER A 6 1.26 -11.72 -10.62
CA SER A 6 2.35 -11.16 -9.81
C SER A 6 2.96 -9.91 -10.44
N ASN A 7 3.13 -9.89 -11.76
CA ASN A 7 3.63 -8.71 -12.46
C ASN A 7 2.64 -7.54 -12.42
N VAL A 8 1.33 -7.79 -12.56
CA VAL A 8 0.29 -6.75 -12.44
C VAL A 8 0.25 -6.17 -11.03
N ALA A 9 0.30 -7.03 -10.01
CA ALA A 9 0.35 -6.60 -8.61
C ALA A 9 1.55 -5.70 -8.34
N ARG A 10 2.75 -6.15 -8.75
CA ARG A 10 3.99 -5.39 -8.58
C ARG A 10 3.97 -4.07 -9.35
N ALA A 11 3.56 -4.08 -10.61
CA ALA A 11 3.46 -2.86 -11.42
C ALA A 11 2.48 -1.84 -10.80
N THR A 12 1.36 -2.32 -10.24
CA THR A 12 0.39 -1.44 -9.58
C THR A 12 0.94 -0.87 -8.28
N ALA A 13 1.59 -1.69 -7.44
CA ALA A 13 2.22 -1.24 -6.21
C ALA A 13 3.32 -0.20 -6.50
N GLU A 14 4.18 -0.46 -7.49
CA GLU A 14 5.22 0.47 -7.94
C GLU A 14 4.64 1.80 -8.44
N ALA A 15 3.55 1.77 -9.22
CA ALA A 15 2.88 2.98 -9.69
C ALA A 15 2.32 3.81 -8.53
N VAL A 16 1.61 3.17 -7.59
CA VAL A 16 1.07 3.87 -6.42
C VAL A 16 2.17 4.44 -5.53
N ALA A 17 3.28 3.72 -5.33
CA ALA A 17 4.42 4.22 -4.58
C ALA A 17 5.02 5.46 -5.26
N ARG A 18 5.28 5.40 -6.57
CA ARG A 18 5.85 6.54 -7.32
C ARG A 18 4.93 7.77 -7.31
N ASP A 19 3.63 7.57 -7.46
CA ASP A 19 2.70 8.68 -7.71
C ASP A 19 2.06 9.22 -6.42
N CYS A 20 1.99 8.42 -5.36
CA CYS A 20 1.13 8.72 -4.20
C CYS A 20 1.78 8.49 -2.82
N TYR A 21 2.99 7.91 -2.71
CA TYR A 21 3.56 7.54 -1.40
C TYR A 21 3.58 8.69 -0.39
N GLY A 22 4.17 9.84 -0.77
CA GLY A 22 4.24 11.00 0.12
C GLY A 22 2.87 11.54 0.54
N ARG A 23 1.86 11.44 -0.34
CA ARG A 23 0.48 11.84 -0.03
C ARG A 23 -0.16 10.90 0.99
N LEU A 24 -0.01 9.58 0.79
CA LEU A 24 -0.53 8.58 1.73
C LEU A 24 0.15 8.70 3.09
N LEU A 25 1.47 8.88 3.13
CA LEU A 25 2.23 9.12 4.36
C LEU A 25 1.74 10.38 5.08
N ALA A 26 1.57 11.50 4.37
CA ALA A 26 1.07 12.74 4.97
C ALA A 26 -0.33 12.56 5.57
N PHE A 27 -1.23 11.82 4.89
CA PHE A 27 -2.57 11.53 5.41
C PHE A 27 -2.54 10.67 6.68
N LEU A 28 -1.63 9.70 6.77
CA LEU A 28 -1.48 8.86 7.95
C LEU A 28 -0.87 9.68 9.11
N ALA A 29 0.26 10.35 8.87
CA ALA A 29 0.97 11.13 9.88
C ALA A 29 0.11 12.29 10.45
N ALA A 30 -0.76 12.89 9.64
CA ALA A 30 -1.66 13.96 10.09
C ALA A 30 -2.64 13.49 11.19
N GLY A 31 -3.11 12.24 11.11
CA GLY A 31 -4.06 11.68 12.09
C GLY A 31 -3.38 11.22 13.37
N PHE A 32 -2.24 10.55 13.25
CA PHE A 32 -1.57 9.87 14.38
C PHE A 32 -0.43 10.67 15.00
N ARG A 33 -0.02 11.78 14.36
CA ARG A 33 1.03 12.71 14.83
C ARG A 33 2.40 12.06 15.03
N ASP A 34 2.63 10.94 14.37
CA ASP A 34 3.90 10.21 14.33
C ASP A 34 4.22 9.85 12.87
N VAL A 35 5.30 10.44 12.34
CA VAL A 35 5.72 10.22 10.95
C VAL A 35 6.42 8.88 10.79
N ALA A 36 7.23 8.48 11.78
CA ALA A 36 7.99 7.24 11.71
C ALA A 36 7.04 6.03 11.75
N ALA A 37 6.10 6.03 12.70
CA ALA A 37 5.09 4.99 12.78
C ALA A 37 4.23 4.92 11.50
N ALA A 38 3.88 6.08 10.92
CA ALA A 38 3.11 6.14 9.69
C ALA A 38 3.87 5.60 8.47
N GLU A 39 5.18 5.85 8.38
CA GLU A 39 6.04 5.32 7.33
C GLU A 39 6.17 3.80 7.44
N ASP A 40 6.44 3.28 8.65
CA ASP A 40 6.50 1.85 8.90
C ASP A 40 5.17 1.17 8.51
N ALA A 41 4.04 1.69 8.99
CA ALA A 41 2.72 1.14 8.69
C ALA A 41 2.38 1.16 7.19
N LEU A 42 2.80 2.21 6.47
CA LEU A 42 2.62 2.28 5.02
C LEU A 42 3.50 1.28 4.28
N ALA A 43 4.76 1.11 4.70
CA ALA A 43 5.68 0.13 4.12
C ALA A 43 5.14 -1.30 4.28
N ASP A 44 4.60 -1.65 5.47
CA ASP A 44 3.96 -2.95 5.68
C ASP A 44 2.71 -3.15 4.83
N ALA A 45 1.93 -2.10 4.60
CA ALA A 45 0.78 -2.18 3.72
C ALA A 45 1.20 -2.50 2.28
N PHE A 46 2.30 -1.92 1.79
CA PHE A 46 2.88 -2.28 0.49
C PHE A 46 3.43 -3.70 0.46
N ALA A 47 4.12 -4.15 1.50
CA ALA A 47 4.59 -5.53 1.59
C ALA A 47 3.40 -6.51 1.51
N LYS A 48 2.33 -6.24 2.25
CA LYS A 48 1.11 -7.04 2.25
C LYS A 48 0.37 -7.02 0.91
N ALA A 49 0.39 -5.88 0.20
CA ALA A 49 -0.13 -5.80 -1.16
C ALA A 49 0.62 -6.75 -2.11
N LEU A 50 1.96 -6.77 -2.04
CA LEU A 50 2.79 -7.65 -2.86
C LEU A 50 2.59 -9.14 -2.54
N GLU A 51 2.23 -9.48 -1.30
CA GLU A 51 1.89 -10.84 -0.90
C GLU A 51 0.47 -11.25 -1.34
N GLU A 52 -0.52 -10.38 -1.14
CA GLU A 52 -1.94 -10.74 -1.30
C GLU A 52 -2.48 -10.53 -2.72
N TRP A 53 -2.11 -9.44 -3.40
CA TRP A 53 -2.69 -9.08 -4.70
C TRP A 53 -2.40 -10.10 -5.81
N PRO A 54 -1.24 -10.79 -5.89
CA PRO A 54 -1.04 -11.82 -6.91
C PRO A 54 -2.07 -12.96 -6.85
N GLY A 55 -2.54 -13.32 -5.65
CA GLY A 55 -3.52 -14.39 -5.46
C GLY A 55 -4.97 -13.92 -5.42
N ARG A 56 -5.21 -12.69 -4.93
CA ARG A 56 -6.57 -12.15 -4.71
C ARG A 56 -7.01 -11.14 -5.76
N GLY A 57 -6.10 -10.71 -6.62
CA GLY A 57 -6.29 -9.59 -7.53
C GLY A 57 -5.97 -8.25 -6.86
N VAL A 58 -5.67 -7.26 -7.70
CA VAL A 58 -5.51 -5.87 -7.29
C VAL A 58 -6.89 -5.27 -7.01
N PRO A 59 -7.12 -4.62 -5.86
CA PRO A 59 -8.39 -3.94 -5.57
C PRO A 59 -8.68 -2.80 -6.56
N ASP A 60 -9.96 -2.50 -6.80
CA ASP A 60 -10.38 -1.38 -7.67
C ASP A 60 -9.81 -0.02 -7.24
N ASN A 61 -9.58 0.15 -5.92
CA ASN A 61 -8.88 1.31 -5.37
C ASN A 61 -7.69 0.87 -4.50
N PRO A 62 -6.49 0.72 -5.09
CA PRO A 62 -5.29 0.29 -4.38
C PRO A 62 -4.87 1.27 -3.27
N GLN A 63 -5.02 2.58 -3.50
CA GLN A 63 -4.64 3.62 -2.53
C GLN A 63 -5.50 3.54 -1.26
N ALA A 64 -6.81 3.39 -1.42
CA ALA A 64 -7.74 3.26 -0.29
C ALA A 64 -7.49 1.96 0.49
N TRP A 65 -7.16 0.88 -0.21
CA TRP A 65 -6.80 -0.39 0.42
C TRP A 65 -5.52 -0.23 1.26
N LEU A 66 -4.46 0.38 0.71
CA LEU A 66 -3.21 0.62 1.43
C LEU A 66 -3.42 1.47 2.68
N LEU A 67 -4.17 2.57 2.58
CA LEU A 67 -4.52 3.40 3.74
C LEU A 67 -5.28 2.60 4.81
N THR A 68 -6.20 1.74 4.39
CA THR A 68 -6.98 0.89 5.31
C THR A 68 -6.08 -0.11 6.04
N VAL A 69 -5.15 -0.75 5.33
CA VAL A 69 -4.21 -1.71 5.93
C VAL A 69 -3.25 -1.00 6.86
N ALA A 70 -2.64 0.11 6.45
CA ALA A 70 -1.73 0.89 7.28
C ALA A 70 -2.41 1.38 8.57
N ARG A 71 -3.64 1.91 8.47
CA ARG A 71 -4.42 2.37 9.64
C ARG A 71 -4.77 1.28 10.65
N ARG A 72 -4.78 0.00 10.27
CA ARG A 72 -5.00 -1.11 11.22
C ARG A 72 -3.77 -1.43 12.05
N LYS A 73 -2.59 -0.94 11.64
CA LYS A 73 -1.32 -1.12 12.34
C LYS A 73 -0.97 0.06 13.26
N LEU A 74 -1.56 1.23 13.01
CA LEU A 74 -1.43 2.47 13.80
C LEU A 74 -2.48 2.52 14.93
#